data_AF-A0A9Q0YKE6-F1
#
_entry.id   AF-A0A9Q0YKE6-F1
#
_cell.length_a   1.000
_cell.length_b   1.000
_cell.length_c   1.000
_cell.angle_alpha   90.00
_cell.angle_beta   90.00
_cell.angle_gamma   90.00
#
_symmetry.space_group_name_H-M   'P 1'
#
loop_
_entity.id
_entity.type
_entity.pdbx_description
1 polymer ?
#
loop_
_entity_poly.entity_id
_entity_poly.type
_entity_poly.pdbx_seq_one_letter_code
_entity_poly.pdbx_strand_id
1 'polypeptide(L)' 'MKNARRYLANETYFVVDDLTLKDLKEKRRWKNEVSQLFANGTFLHFSGGRWRTRDGRPFAFHSS' A
#
# COMPACT_ATOMS: atom_id res chain seq x y z
N MET A 1 -11.00 9.53 -2.27
CA MET A 1 -11.56 8.75 -3.40
C MET A 1 -13.07 8.93 -3.67
N LYS A 2 -13.90 9.47 -2.75
CA LYS A 2 -15.35 9.63 -3.03
C LYS A 2 -15.69 10.61 -4.17
N ASN A 3 -14.90 11.66 -4.35
CA ASN A 3 -15.23 12.74 -5.31
C ASN A 3 -14.66 12.55 -6.72
N ALA A 4 -13.59 11.75 -6.89
CA ALA A 4 -12.97 11.50 -8.20
C ALA A 4 -13.90 10.70 -9.12
N ARG A 5 -14.61 9.71 -8.58
CA ARG A 5 -15.59 8.90 -9.33
C ARG A 5 -16.74 9.72 -9.89
N ARG A 6 -17.13 10.80 -9.20
CA ARG A 6 -18.22 11.68 -9.62
C ARG A 6 -17.80 12.58 -10.78
N TYR A 7 -16.54 13.02 -10.81
CA TYR A 7 -15.98 13.85 -11.89
C TYR A 7 -15.70 13.05 -13.18
N LEU A 8 -15.28 11.80 -13.05
CA LEU A 8 -14.96 10.93 -14.18
C LEU A 8 -16.18 10.15 -14.72
N ALA A 9 -17.38 10.41 -14.20
CA ALA A 9 -18.58 9.64 -14.55
C ALA A 9 -18.95 9.68 -16.04
N ASN A 10 -18.53 10.72 -16.76
CA ASN A 10 -18.82 10.93 -18.18
C ASN A 10 -17.65 10.60 -19.11
N GLU A 11 -16.53 10.11 -18.57
CA GLU A 11 -15.35 9.72 -19.35
C GLU A 11 -15.12 8.22 -19.24
N THR A 12 -14.60 7.61 -20.31
CA THR A 12 -14.15 6.21 -20.25
C THR A 12 -12.84 6.16 -19.47
N TYR A 13 -12.91 5.86 -18.17
CA TYR A 13 -11.74 5.68 -17.33
C TYR A 13 -11.53 4.21 -16.97
N PHE A 14 -10.26 3.81 -16.89
CA PHE A 14 -9.86 2.51 -16.38
C PHE A 14 -9.16 2.71 -15.04
N VAL A 15 -9.67 2.07 -13.99
CA VAL A 15 -8.91 1.92 -12.75
C VAL A 15 -8.03 0.70 -12.94
N VAL A 16 -6.76 0.95 -13.27
CA VAL A 16 -5.74 -0.10 -13.22
C VAL A 16 -5.33 -0.21 -11.76
N ASP A 17 -5.91 -1.18 -11.04
CA ASP A 17 -5.41 -1.54 -9.72
C ASP A 17 -4.20 -2.44 -9.94
N ASP A 18 -3.00 -1.86 -9.78
CA ASP A 18 -1.73 -2.57 -9.96
C ASP A 18 -1.48 -3.64 -8.87
N LEU A 19 -2.37 -3.73 -7.88
CA LEU A 19 -2.25 -4.67 -6.77
C LEU A 19 -3.06 -5.94 -7.04
N THR A 20 -2.34 -7.06 -7.15
CA THR A 20 -2.96 -8.38 -7.21
C THR A 20 -3.55 -8.77 -5.84
N LEU A 21 -4.38 -9.81 -5.81
CA LEU A 21 -4.86 -10.41 -4.56
C LEU A 21 -3.71 -10.84 -3.63
N LYS A 22 -2.58 -11.27 -4.20
CA LYS A 22 -1.36 -11.62 -3.45
C LYS A 22 -0.78 -10.39 -2.76
N ASP A 23 -0.72 -9.27 -3.47
CA ASP A 23 -0.21 -8.01 -2.93
C ASP A 23 -1.11 -7.48 -1.81
N LEU A 24 -2.43 -7.57 -1.98
CA LEU A 24 -3.38 -7.19 -0.94
C LEU A 24 -3.26 -8.08 0.31
N LYS A 25 -3.01 -9.37 0.14
CA LYS A 25 -2.74 -10.29 1.25
C LYS A 25 -1.46 -9.91 1.99
N GLU A 26 -0.37 -9.63 1.27
CA GLU A 26 0.90 -9.20 1.86
C GLU A 26 0.75 -7.85 2.60
N LYS A 27 0.04 -6.89 2.01
CA LYS A 27 -0.26 -5.61 2.65
C LYS A 27 -1.02 -5.80 3.96
N ARG A 28 -2.02 -6.70 3.99
CA ARG A 28 -2.81 -6.98 5.19
C ARG A 28 -2.01 -7.74 6.24
N ARG A 29 -1.16 -8.68 5.82
CA ARG A 29 -0.31 -9.50 6.69
C ARG A 29 0.47 -8.65 7.69
N TRP A 30 1.12 -7.59 7.20
CA TRP A 30 2.01 -6.76 8.01
C TRP A 30 1.37 -5.46 8.53
N LYS A 31 0.05 -5.31 8.41
CA LYS A 31 -0.64 -4.06 8.73
C LYS A 31 -0.38 -3.62 10.18
N ASN A 32 -0.34 -4.57 11.10
CA ASN A 32 -0.18 -4.29 12.52
C ASN A 32 1.26 -3.88 12.84
N GLU A 33 2.26 -4.61 12.33
CA GLU A 33 3.67 -4.26 12.50
C GLU A 33 3.99 -2.89 11.89
N VAL A 34 3.47 -2.60 10.69
CA VAL A 34 3.63 -1.29 10.05
C VAL A 34 3.02 -0.18 10.91
N SER A 35 1.87 -0.43 11.53
CA SER A 35 1.24 0.54 12.42
C SER A 35 2.09 0.82 13.67
N GLN A 36 2.74 -0.20 14.23
CA GLN A 36 3.65 -0.03 15.37
C GLN A 36 4.94 0.70 14.94
N LEU A 37 5.52 0.34 13.80
CA LEU A 37 6.66 1.03 13.22
C LEU A 37 6.37 2.51 13.00
N PHE A 38 5.18 2.84 12.49
CA PHE A 38 4.74 4.23 12.32
C PHE A 38 4.68 4.98 13.64
N ALA A 39 4.13 4.37 14.70
CA ALA A 39 4.11 4.96 16.04
C ALA A 39 5.53 5.21 16.59
N ASN A 40 6.49 4.36 16.22
CA ASN A 40 7.90 4.49 16.59
C ASN A 40 8.69 5.41 15.63
N GLY A 41 8.02 6.12 14.71
CA GLY A 41 8.65 7.08 13.79
C GLY A 41 9.22 6.48 12.50
N THR A 42 9.00 5.19 12.23
CA THR A 42 9.41 4.53 11.00
C THR A 42 8.27 4.52 9.99
N PHE A 43 8.44 5.23 8.88
CA PHE A 43 7.43 5.37 7.84
C PHE A 43 7.69 4.40 6.68
N LEU A 44 6.70 3.57 6.36
CA LEU A 44 6.76 2.62 5.24
C LEU A 44 5.67 2.92 4.20
N HIS A 45 6.01 2.75 2.92
CA HIS A 45 5.11 2.91 1.79
C HIS A 45 4.91 1.58 1.06
N PHE A 46 3.64 1.18 0.82
CA PHE A 46 3.34 -0.04 0.08
C PHE A 46 3.17 0.25 -1.42
N SER A 47 4.06 -0.30 -2.24
CA SER A 47 4.01 -0.18 -3.70
C SER A 47 4.53 -1.46 -4.35
N GLY A 48 4.05 -1.81 -5.55
CA GLY A 48 4.51 -3.00 -6.29
C GLY A 48 4.58 -4.29 -5.45
N GLY A 49 3.56 -4.51 -4.61
CA GLY A 49 3.47 -5.71 -3.77
C GLY A 49 4.38 -5.78 -2.55
N ARG A 50 5.12 -4.71 -2.21
CA ARG A 50 6.08 -4.71 -1.09
C ARG A 50 5.98 -3.43 -0.26
N TRP A 51 6.24 -3.57 1.05
CA TRP A 51 6.51 -2.43 1.91
C TRP A 51 7.93 -1.94 1.65
N ARG A 52 8.09 -0.63 1.53
CA ARG A 52 9.36 0.04 1.23
C ARG A 52 9.61 1.17 2.23
N THR A 53 10.88 1.44 2.50
CA THR A 53 11.31 2.64 3.23
C THR A 53 11.12 3.90 2.39
N ARG A 54 11.35 5.06 3.01
CA ARG A 54 11.29 6.36 2.30
C ARG A 54 12.23 6.45 1.10
N ASP A 55 13.37 5.74 1.16
CA ASP A 55 14.35 5.68 0.08
C ASP A 55 13.97 4.68 -1.03
N GLY A 56 12.76 4.11 -0.97
CA GLY A 56 12.25 3.15 -1.97
C GLY A 56 12.81 1.73 -1.83
N ARG A 57 13.62 1.45 -0.82
CA ARG A 57 14.19 0.12 -0.58
C ARG A 57 13.16 -0.82 0.05
N PRO A 58 13.06 -2.10 -0.35
CA PRO A 58 12.18 -3.06 0.32
C PRO A 58 12.51 -3.17 1.81
N PHE A 59 11.48 -3.13 2.65
CA PHE A 59 11.62 -3.34 4.09
C PHE A 59 11.53 -4.83 4.41
N ALA A 60 12.49 -5.35 5.16
CA ALA A 60 12.53 -6.74 5.57
C ALA A 60 11.82 -6.91 6.91
N PHE A 61 10.63 -7.50 6.89
CA PHE A 61 9.98 -7.96 8.13
C PHE A 61 10.65 -9.24 8.61
N HIS A 62 10.96 -9.28 9.90
CA HIS A 62 11.39 -10.50 10.56
C HIS A 62 10.16 -11.05 11.27
N SER A 63 9.75 -12.27 10.96
CA SER A 63 8.74 -12.96 11.76
C SER A 63 9.36 -13.26 13.12
N SER A 64 8.91 -12.55 14.15
CA SER A 64 9.14 -12.94 15.55
C SER A 64 8.39 -14.22 15.89
#